data_AF-A0AAU2ZTK6-F1
#
_entry.id   AF-A0AAU2ZTK6-F1
#
_cell.length_a   1.000
_cell.length_b   1.000
_cell.length_c   1.000
_cell.angle_alpha   90.00
_cell.angle_beta   90.00
_cell.angle_gamma   90.00
#
_symmetry.space_group_name_H-M   'P 1'
#
loop_
_entity.id
_entity.type
_entity.pdbx_description
1 polymer ?
#
loop_
_entity_poly.entity_id
_entity_poly.type
_entity_poly.pdbx_seq_one_letter_code
_entity_poly.pdbx_strand_id
1 'polypeptide(L)'
;MSGKIESRAWLVSVSKTECGTRYPYPETHGPAFMREKLAEYGRMLAAREVLVAEAKSAGLSEVEIAKLTGHSRNTIRGILGRERARE
;
A
#
# COMPACT_ATOMS: atom_id res chain seq x y z
N MET A 1 -25.12 20.68 24.66
CA MET A 1 -25.41 20.58 23.21
C MET A 1 -24.91 19.23 22.73
N SER A 2 -25.83 18.30 22.51
CA SER A 2 -25.55 16.93 22.05
C SER A 2 -25.84 16.86 20.56
N GLY A 3 -24.96 16.24 19.77
CA GLY A 3 -25.09 16.20 18.32
C GLY A 3 -24.14 15.22 17.63
N LYS A 4 -24.26 13.94 18.01
CA LYS A 4 -24.06 12.71 17.21
C LYS A 4 -22.92 12.70 16.16
N ILE A 5 -21.88 11.91 16.47
CA ILE A 5 -20.99 11.33 15.46
C ILE A 5 -21.80 10.25 14.73
N GLU A 6 -22.33 10.58 13.56
CA GLU A 6 -23.00 9.61 12.69
C GLU A 6 -21.99 9.01 11.71
N SER A 7 -21.52 7.82 12.06
CA SER A 7 -21.01 6.81 11.13
C SER A 7 -22.01 6.61 9.99
N ARG A 8 -21.76 7.19 8.82
CA ARG A 8 -22.41 6.74 7.58
C ARG A 8 -21.48 5.80 6.86
N ALA A 9 -21.62 4.52 7.22
CA ALA A 9 -21.31 3.41 6.36
C ALA A 9 -22.02 3.63 5.02
N TRP A 10 -21.25 3.91 3.97
CA TRP A 10 -21.81 4.01 2.63
C TRP A 10 -22.09 2.59 2.14
N LEU A 11 -23.38 2.28 2.11
CA LEU A 11 -23.99 1.09 1.52
C LEU A 11 -23.37 0.79 0.15
N VAL A 12 -22.76 -0.39 0.07
CA VAL A 12 -22.35 -1.05 -1.16
C VAL A 12 -23.62 -1.53 -1.88
N SER A 13 -24.14 -0.73 -2.80
CA SER A 13 -25.07 -1.19 -3.83
C SER A 13 -24.27 -1.75 -5.00
N VAL A 14 -24.05 -3.06 -5.02
CA VAL A 14 -23.44 -3.76 -6.16
C VAL A 14 -24.55 -4.18 -7.11
N SER A 15 -24.72 -3.41 -8.18
CA SER A 15 -25.40 -3.84 -9.40
C SER A 15 -24.36 -4.05 -10.49
N LYS A 16 -24.45 -5.22 -11.12
CA LYS A 16 -23.45 -5.92 -11.93
C LYS A 16 -22.99 -5.17 -13.19
N THR A 17 -21.65 -5.07 -13.32
CA THR A 17 -20.81 -5.24 -14.52
C THR A 17 -21.13 -4.46 -15.81
N GLU A 18 -20.40 -3.36 -15.98
CA GLU A 18 -19.74 -3.02 -17.24
C GLU A 18 -18.24 -2.85 -16.96
N CYS A 19 -17.40 -3.44 -17.82
CA CYS A 19 -15.96 -3.52 -17.66
C CYS A 19 -15.35 -2.13 -17.89
N GLY A 20 -15.07 -1.45 -16.79
CA GLY A 20 -14.51 -0.11 -16.80
C GLY A 20 -14.74 0.55 -15.45
N THR A 21 -14.14 0.01 -14.38
CA THR A 21 -13.98 0.76 -13.13
C THR A 21 -13.09 1.96 -13.42
N ARG A 22 -13.72 3.03 -13.92
CA ARG A 22 -13.18 4.38 -13.80
C ARG A 22 -13.09 4.58 -12.30
N TYR A 23 -11.89 4.36 -11.74
CA TYR A 23 -11.59 4.74 -10.36
C TYR A 23 -12.18 6.14 -10.18
N PRO A 24 -13.01 6.39 -9.14
CA PRO A 24 -13.56 7.71 -8.93
C PRO A 24 -12.36 8.66 -8.84
N TYR A 25 -12.13 9.42 -9.92
CA TYR A 25 -11.05 10.37 -9.95
C TYR A 25 -11.44 11.39 -8.91
N PRO A 26 -10.71 11.49 -7.79
CA PRO A 26 -11.22 12.24 -6.68
C PRO A 26 -11.23 13.72 -7.07
N GLU A 27 -12.15 14.44 -6.44
CA GLU A 27 -12.12 15.90 -6.32
C GLU A 27 -10.68 16.39 -6.27
N THR A 28 -10.33 17.39 -7.08
CA THR A 28 -8.96 17.89 -7.22
C THR A 28 -8.34 18.17 -5.86
N HIS A 29 -7.58 17.20 -5.36
CA HIS A 29 -6.97 17.29 -4.05
C HIS A 29 -5.85 18.32 -4.10
N GLY A 30 -5.89 19.29 -3.18
CA GLY A 30 -4.87 20.32 -3.10
C GLY A 30 -3.47 19.73 -2.82
N PRO A 31 -2.39 20.46 -3.13
CA PRO A 31 -1.02 19.98 -2.93
C PRO A 31 -0.72 19.50 -1.50
N ALA A 32 -1.35 20.10 -0.49
CA ALA A 32 -1.19 19.68 0.91
C ALA A 32 -1.68 18.24 1.16
N PHE A 33 -2.85 17.90 0.63
CA PHE A 33 -3.41 16.54 0.73
C PHE A 33 -2.51 15.52 0.02
N MET A 34 -2.04 15.84 -1.19
CA MET A 34 -1.14 14.93 -1.92
C MET A 34 0.19 14.72 -1.20
N ARG A 35 0.76 15.76 -0.57
CA ARG A 35 1.97 15.60 0.26
C ARG A 35 1.73 14.67 1.44
N GLU A 36 0.60 14.83 2.13
CA GLU A 36 0.24 13.96 3.25
C GLU A 36 0.10 12.50 2.80
N LYS A 37 -0.58 12.25 1.67
CA LYS A 37 -0.75 10.90 1.12
C LYS A 37 0.55 10.27 0.65
N LEU A 38 1.45 11.06 0.05
CA LEU A 38 2.78 10.58 -0.31
C LEU A 38 3.63 10.27 0.93
N ALA A 39 3.51 11.05 2.01
CA ALA A 39 4.19 10.76 3.26
C ALA A 39 3.65 9.47 3.92
N GLU A 40 2.32 9.27 3.90
CA GLU A 40 1.66 8.05 4.36
C GLU A 40 2.14 6.84 3.56
N TYR A 41 2.12 6.95 2.23
CA TYR A 41 2.65 5.93 1.33
C TYR A 41 4.11 5.61 1.63
N GLY A 42 4.96 6.62 1.86
CA GLY A 42 6.36 6.43 2.25
C GLY A 42 6.52 5.61 3.53
N ARG A 43 5.69 5.83 4.56
CA ARG A 43 5.69 5.01 5.79
C ARG A 43 5.28 3.57 5.52
N MET A 44 4.27 3.35 4.67
CA MET A 44 3.87 2.00 4.26
C MET A 44 5.00 1.27 3.52
N LEU A 45 5.74 1.98 2.65
CA LEU A 45 6.88 1.40 1.97
C LEU A 45 7.99 1.01 2.94
N ALA A 46 8.27 1.82 3.96
CA ALA A 46 9.25 1.47 5.00
C ALA A 46 8.83 0.21 5.77
N ALA A 47 7.56 0.12 6.19
CA ALA A 47 7.04 -1.08 6.86
C ALA A 47 7.15 -2.32 5.96
N ARG A 48 6.88 -2.19 4.66
CA ARG A 48 7.09 -3.28 3.69
C ARG A 48 8.56 -3.72 3.63
N GLU A 49 9.51 -2.79 3.64
CA GLU A 49 10.94 -3.15 3.58
C GLU A 49 11.36 -4.01 4.78
N VAL A 50 10.89 -3.67 5.98
CA VAL A 50 11.09 -4.47 7.20
C VAL A 50 10.48 -5.87 7.06
N LEU A 51 9.23 -5.96 6.58
CA LEU A 51 8.59 -7.27 6.39
C LEU A 51 9.31 -8.15 5.35
N VAL A 52 9.85 -7.55 4.28
CA VAL A 52 10.63 -8.27 3.26
C VAL A 52 11.94 -8.80 3.85
N ALA A 53 12.63 -8.01 4.66
CA ALA A 53 13.81 -8.41 5.40
C ALA A 53 13.54 -9.58 6.36
N GLU A 54 12.52 -9.43 7.21
CA GLU A 54 12.10 -10.47 8.16
C GLU A 54 11.71 -11.77 7.45
N ALA A 55 10.91 -11.69 6.38
CA ALA A 55 10.54 -12.84 5.57
C ALA A 55 11.78 -13.53 4.99
N LYS A 56 12.78 -12.75 4.55
CA LYS A 56 14.04 -13.31 4.04
C LYS A 56 14.84 -14.00 5.15
N SER A 57 14.91 -13.40 6.34
CA SER A 57 15.56 -13.99 7.51
C SER A 57 14.88 -15.27 7.99
N ALA A 58 13.55 -15.36 7.83
CA ALA A 58 12.74 -16.54 8.13
C ALA A 58 12.88 -17.66 7.08
N GLY A 59 13.68 -17.46 6.04
CA GLY A 59 14.03 -18.48 5.04
C GLY A 59 13.19 -18.44 3.76
N LEU A 60 12.30 -17.47 3.57
CA LEU A 60 11.53 -17.37 2.33
C LEU A 60 12.44 -17.01 1.14
N SER A 61 12.15 -17.58 -0.02
CA SER A 61 12.83 -17.23 -1.26
C SER A 61 12.34 -15.87 -1.79
N GLU A 62 13.18 -15.19 -2.57
CA GLU A 62 12.80 -13.93 -3.24
C GLU A 62 11.57 -14.10 -4.15
N VAL A 63 11.39 -15.29 -4.71
CA VAL A 63 10.28 -15.64 -5.60
C VAL A 63 8.97 -15.71 -4.81
N GLU A 64 8.99 -16.34 -3.64
CA GLU A 64 7.81 -16.44 -2.76
C GLU A 64 7.39 -15.07 -2.23
N ILE A 65 8.37 -14.28 -1.76
CA ILE A 65 8.12 -12.91 -1.29
C ILE A 65 7.53 -12.07 -2.43
N ALA A 66 8.08 -12.16 -3.64
CA ALA A 66 7.55 -11.45 -4.81
C ALA A 66 6.10 -11.84 -5.13
N LYS A 67 5.79 -13.14 -5.11
CA LYS A 67 4.42 -13.64 -5.36
C LYS A 67 3.43 -13.16 -4.30
N LEU A 68 3.80 -13.19 -3.02
CA LEU A 68 2.91 -12.80 -1.92
C LEU A 68 2.68 -11.28 -1.88
N THR A 69 3.70 -10.49 -2.20
CA THR A 69 3.62 -9.02 -2.16
C THR A 69 3.10 -8.39 -3.46
N GLY A 70 2.95 -9.17 -4.53
CA GLY A 70 2.57 -8.65 -5.85
C GLY A 70 3.66 -7.78 -6.50
N HIS A 71 4.92 -7.96 -6.10
CA HIS A 71 6.05 -7.21 -6.62
C HIS A 71 6.90 -8.05 -7.57
N SER A 72 7.70 -7.37 -8.40
CA SER A 72 8.71 -8.07 -9.20
C SER A 72 9.83 -8.60 -8.29
N ARG A 73 10.48 -9.70 -8.67
CA ARG A 73 11.68 -10.16 -7.96
C ARG A 73 12.79 -9.10 -7.92
N ASN A 74 12.87 -8.25 -8.94
CA ASN A 74 13.85 -7.18 -9.00
C ASN A 74 13.61 -6.14 -7.89
N THR A 75 12.34 -5.82 -7.64
CA THR A 75 11.95 -4.94 -6.52
C THR A 75 12.37 -5.54 -5.18
N ILE A 76 12.13 -6.83 -4.97
CA ILE A 76 12.52 -7.54 -3.74
C ILE A 76 14.05 -7.52 -3.56
N ARG A 77 14.81 -7.84 -4.60
CA ARG A 77 16.29 -7.74 -4.57
C ARG A 77 16.78 -6.35 -4.23
N GLY A 78 16.17 -5.32 -4.83
CA GLY A 78 16.52 -3.94 -4.54
C GLY A 78 16.26 -3.56 -3.08
N ILE A 79 15.17 -4.05 -2.48
CA ILE A 79 14.86 -3.85 -1.07
C ILE A 79 15.93 -4.50 -0.19
N LEU A 80 16.19 -5.80 -0.39
CA LEU A 80 17.18 -6.56 0.39
C LEU A 80 18.61 -6.04 0.21
N GLY A 81 18.93 -5.49 -0.97
CA GLY A 81 20.23 -4.85 -1.23
C GLY A 81 20.42 -3.54 -0.47
N ARG A 82 19.36 -2.76 -0.24
CA ARG A 82 19.42 -1.53 0.56
C ARG A 82 19.55 -1.80 2.05
N GLU A 83 18.94 -2.89 2.53
CA GLU A 83 19.06 -3.32 3.93
C GLU A 83 20.52 -3.65 4.28
N ARG A 84 21.19 -4.47 3.47
CA ARG A 84 22.60 -4.84 3.68
C ARG A 84 23.59 -3.67 3.61
N ALA A 85 23.21 -2.54 3.01
CA ALA A 85 24.05 -1.35 2.97
C ALA A 85 23.90 -0.45 4.22
N ARG A 86 22.95 -0.78 5.11
CA ARG A 86 22.69 -0.05 6.36
C ARG A 86 23.25 -0.77 7.60
N GLU A 87 23.70 -2.02 7.44
CA GLU A 87 24.49 -2.79 8.42
C GLU A 87 25.99 -2.45 8.30
#